data_AF-A0A1F6S5I1-F1
#
_entry.id   AF-A0A1F6S5I1-F1
#
_cell.length_a   1.000
_cell.length_b   1.000
_cell.length_c   1.000
_cell.angle_alpha   90.00
_cell.angle_beta   90.00
_cell.angle_gamma   90.00
#
_symmetry.space_group_name_H-M   'P 1'
#
loop_
_entity.id
_entity.type
_entity.pdbx_description
1 polymer ?
#
loop_
_entity_poly.entity_id
_entity_poly.type
_entity_poly.pdbx_seq_one_letter_code
_entity_poly.pdbx_strand_id
1 'polypeptide(L)'
;MQKKDRYKVLLAQKVLFYDRKQDKFLVVKVKNKEGWYYKNMGPWEFPGGGFDEAEILEKSLKREIQEEVGTDIEYKILDIVHVNDYTAPSGHKIVLVHLADYFSGEIVLSEEHDEYEWISPEEIEKSKEYKNWLKFSVLNASKYIEKESALDSWKRCQADFENYKKSQARAQEEFTKFAKMDIISQILPVLDNFEASLAHVPAHSRENKWVEGIVYIKKQLEDIFKNNNIEEIEVKAGDKFDPEVHEAVGGDGKKQKVAKIIQKGYRMNGRILRAVRVEVN
;
A
#
# COMPACT_ATOMS: atom_id res chain seq x y z
N MET A 1 -42.89 -35.58 42.58
CA MET A 1 -41.73 -34.69 42.34
C MET A 1 -42.00 -33.94 41.04
N GLN A 2 -42.48 -32.70 41.11
CA GLN A 2 -42.80 -31.89 39.93
C GLN A 2 -41.52 -31.68 39.10
N LYS A 3 -41.54 -32.03 37.81
CA LYS A 3 -40.51 -31.60 36.86
C LYS A 3 -40.57 -30.07 36.85
N LYS A 4 -39.57 -29.40 37.44
CA LYS A 4 -39.34 -27.98 37.19
C LYS A 4 -39.18 -27.82 35.68
N ASP A 5 -40.07 -27.08 35.05
CA ASP A 5 -39.96 -26.69 33.65
C ASP A 5 -38.57 -26.09 33.44
N ARG A 6 -37.73 -26.78 32.68
CA ARG A 6 -36.41 -26.27 32.32
C ARG A 6 -36.62 -25.02 31.47
N TYR A 7 -35.96 -23.93 31.86
CA TYR A 7 -35.96 -22.67 31.12
C TYR A 7 -35.50 -22.96 29.67
N LYS A 8 -36.39 -22.79 28.68
CA LYS A 8 -36.11 -23.11 27.28
C LYS A 8 -35.35 -21.95 26.65
N VAL A 9 -34.11 -22.19 26.22
CA VAL A 9 -33.34 -21.26 25.39
C VAL A 9 -33.58 -21.62 23.93
N LEU A 10 -33.83 -20.60 23.10
CA LEU A 10 -34.08 -20.73 21.66
C LEU A 10 -33.04 -19.90 20.91
N LEU A 11 -32.50 -20.44 19.83
CA LEU A 11 -31.53 -19.74 18.99
C LEU A 11 -32.18 -19.29 17.68
N ALA A 12 -31.77 -18.13 17.19
CA ALA A 12 -32.13 -17.62 15.88
C ALA A 12 -30.99 -16.83 15.25
N GLN A 13 -31.03 -16.71 13.93
CA GLN A 13 -30.13 -15.87 13.17
C GLN A 13 -30.94 -14.88 12.35
N LYS A 14 -30.40 -13.68 12.20
CA LYS A 14 -30.92 -12.64 11.33
C LYS A 14 -29.78 -12.11 10.48
N VAL A 15 -30.07 -11.67 9.25
CA VAL A 15 -29.10 -11.03 8.37
C VAL A 15 -29.49 -9.59 8.08
N LEU A 16 -28.57 -8.69 8.35
CA LEU A 16 -28.63 -7.30 8.02
C LEU A 16 -27.84 -7.08 6.72
N PHE A 17 -28.55 -6.98 5.60
CA PHE A 17 -27.91 -6.67 4.31
C PHE A 17 -27.57 -5.19 4.23
N TYR A 18 -26.38 -4.88 3.75
CA TYR A 18 -25.88 -3.53 3.50
C TYR A 18 -25.52 -3.36 2.03
N ASP A 19 -26.14 -2.39 1.37
CA ASP A 19 -25.77 -1.97 0.02
C ASP A 19 -24.77 -0.80 0.11
N ARG A 20 -23.50 -1.09 -0.17
CA ARG A 20 -22.42 -0.09 -0.17
C ARG A 20 -22.62 1.02 -1.20
N LYS A 21 -23.35 0.78 -2.29
CA LYS A 21 -23.58 1.79 -3.35
C LYS A 21 -24.60 2.82 -2.89
N GLN A 22 -25.59 2.39 -2.11
CA GLN A 22 -26.68 3.23 -1.64
C GLN A 22 -26.45 3.75 -0.21
N ASP A 23 -25.49 3.18 0.52
CA ASP A 23 -25.29 3.39 1.96
C ASP A 23 -26.55 3.11 2.78
N LYS A 24 -27.18 1.97 2.48
CA LYS A 24 -28.49 1.59 3.02
C LYS A 24 -28.54 0.14 3.47
N PHE A 25 -29.40 -0.11 4.43
CA PHE A 25 -29.66 -1.41 5.01
C PHE A 25 -31.04 -1.93 4.62
N LEU A 26 -31.14 -3.22 4.34
CA LEU A 26 -32.43 -3.86 4.07
C LEU A 26 -33.17 -4.12 5.38
N VAL A 27 -34.42 -3.68 5.45
CA VAL A 27 -35.40 -4.06 6.47
C VAL A 27 -36.63 -4.63 5.79
N VAL A 28 -37.25 -5.62 6.43
CA VAL A 28 -38.48 -6.27 5.96
C VAL A 28 -39.58 -6.10 6.99
N LYS A 29 -40.82 -6.00 6.54
CA LYS A 29 -41.99 -5.76 7.40
C LYS A 29 -42.83 -7.01 7.54
N VAL A 30 -43.02 -7.44 8.78
CA VAL A 30 -43.79 -8.65 9.11
C VAL A 30 -45.26 -8.45 8.75
N LYS A 31 -45.83 -9.42 8.04
CA LYS A 31 -47.24 -9.44 7.64
C LYS A 31 -48.18 -9.73 8.82
N ASN A 32 -47.77 -10.62 9.72
CA ASN A 32 -48.55 -10.95 10.91
C ASN A 32 -48.48 -9.82 11.95
N LYS A 33 -49.59 -9.10 12.09
CA LYS A 33 -49.75 -7.98 13.03
C LYS A 33 -50.19 -8.41 14.42
N GLU A 34 -50.43 -9.70 14.62
CA GLU A 34 -50.86 -10.29 15.88
C GLU A 34 -49.70 -10.95 16.64
N GLY A 35 -49.92 -11.21 17.93
CA GLY A 35 -48.95 -11.93 18.76
C GLY A 35 -47.96 -11.04 19.53
N TRP A 36 -47.13 -11.71 20.33
CA TRP A 36 -46.19 -11.05 21.25
C TRP A 36 -45.06 -10.34 20.48
N TYR A 37 -44.57 -10.94 19.40
CA TYR A 37 -43.45 -10.40 18.63
C TYR A 37 -43.76 -9.03 18.04
N TYR A 38 -44.83 -8.90 17.25
CA TYR A 38 -45.22 -7.62 16.64
C TYR A 38 -45.40 -6.50 17.69
N LYS A 39 -46.03 -6.81 18.83
CA LYS A 39 -46.28 -5.84 19.91
C LYS A 39 -45.00 -5.32 20.57
N ASN A 40 -43.99 -6.17 20.73
CA ASN A 40 -42.78 -5.83 21.49
C ASN A 40 -41.60 -5.44 20.58
N MET A 41 -41.39 -6.19 19.50
CA MET A 41 -40.28 -6.02 18.55
C MET A 41 -40.62 -5.07 17.40
N GLY A 42 -41.89 -4.79 17.17
CA GLY A 42 -42.36 -3.89 16.12
C GLY A 42 -42.61 -4.58 14.78
N PRO A 43 -43.07 -3.83 13.78
CA PRO A 43 -43.43 -4.36 12.46
C PRO A 43 -42.22 -4.63 11.56
N TRP A 44 -41.09 -3.96 11.81
CA TRP A 44 -39.88 -4.07 10.99
C TRP A 44 -38.87 -5.00 11.63
N GLU A 45 -38.20 -5.78 10.79
CA GLU A 45 -37.15 -6.70 11.20
C GLU A 45 -36.10 -6.92 10.09
N PHE A 46 -35.15 -7.78 10.39
CA PHE A 46 -34.20 -8.31 9.42
C PHE A 46 -34.59 -9.74 9.04
N PRO A 47 -34.33 -10.17 7.80
CA PRO A 47 -34.60 -11.53 7.37
C PRO A 47 -33.90 -12.56 8.26
N GLY A 48 -34.57 -13.66 8.57
CA GLY A 48 -33.98 -14.81 9.25
C GLY A 48 -34.85 -15.43 10.33
N GLY A 49 -34.61 -16.71 10.59
CA GLY A 49 -35.40 -17.54 11.48
C GLY A 49 -34.65 -18.25 12.61
N GLY A 50 -35.38 -19.17 13.25
CA GLY A 50 -34.83 -20.06 14.26
C GLY A 50 -33.99 -21.18 13.64
N PHE A 51 -33.09 -21.77 14.43
CA PHE A 51 -32.34 -22.95 14.00
C PHE A 51 -32.14 -23.91 15.17
N ASP A 52 -31.95 -25.19 14.86
CA ASP A 52 -31.71 -26.24 15.85
C ASP A 52 -30.21 -26.34 16.20
N GLU A 53 -29.90 -26.80 17.41
CA GLU A 53 -28.52 -26.95 17.90
C GLU A 53 -27.64 -27.86 17.02
N ALA A 54 -28.25 -28.75 16.23
CA ALA A 54 -27.56 -29.67 15.33
C ALA A 54 -27.31 -29.10 13.92
N GLU A 55 -27.83 -27.91 13.59
CA GLU A 55 -27.66 -27.31 12.26
C GLU A 55 -26.36 -26.52 12.13
N ILE A 56 -25.81 -26.50 10.92
CA ILE A 56 -24.68 -25.63 10.56
C ILE A 56 -25.22 -24.21 10.38
N LEU A 57 -24.72 -23.26 11.19
CA LEU A 57 -25.19 -21.87 11.22
C LEU A 57 -25.32 -21.23 9.83
N GLU A 58 -24.27 -21.33 9.02
CA GLU A 58 -24.23 -20.75 7.67
C GLU A 58 -25.27 -21.37 6.74
N LYS A 59 -25.49 -22.68 6.86
CA LYS A 59 -26.48 -23.39 6.04
C LYS A 59 -27.90 -22.99 6.44
N SER A 60 -28.18 -22.87 7.73
CA SER A 60 -29.49 -22.42 8.20
C SER A 60 -29.75 -20.98 7.77
N LEU A 61 -28.79 -20.07 7.97
CA LEU A 61 -28.94 -18.67 7.58
C LEU A 61 -29.15 -18.52 6.07
N LYS A 62 -28.40 -19.26 5.25
CA LYS A 62 -28.59 -19.25 3.80
C LYS A 62 -29.97 -19.76 3.38
N ARG A 63 -30.50 -20.80 4.05
CA ARG A 63 -31.86 -21.30 3.80
C ARG A 63 -32.89 -20.21 4.11
N GLU A 64 -32.81 -19.61 5.29
CA GLU A 64 -33.73 -18.53 5.71
C GLU A 64 -33.67 -17.33 4.75
N ILE A 65 -32.47 -16.94 4.31
CA ILE A 65 -32.30 -15.89 3.29
C ILE A 65 -33.04 -16.26 1.99
N GLN A 66 -32.85 -17.47 1.50
CA GLN A 66 -33.48 -17.92 0.25
C GLN A 66 -35.00 -17.97 0.36
N GLU A 67 -35.51 -18.35 1.53
CA GLU A 67 -36.95 -18.43 1.83
C GLU A 67 -37.57 -17.04 1.96
N GLU A 68 -36.91 -16.11 2.67
CA GLU A 68 -37.50 -14.81 3.02
C GLU A 68 -37.25 -13.68 2.02
N VAL A 69 -36.12 -13.68 1.31
CA VAL A 69 -35.73 -12.60 0.39
C VAL A 69 -35.37 -13.06 -1.03
N GLY A 70 -35.50 -14.35 -1.31
CA GLY A 70 -35.35 -14.92 -2.65
C GLY A 70 -33.96 -15.52 -2.93
N THR A 71 -33.84 -16.19 -4.08
CA THR A 71 -32.66 -16.99 -4.44
C THR A 71 -31.67 -16.27 -5.36
N ASP A 72 -32.08 -15.16 -5.99
CA ASP A 72 -31.32 -14.45 -7.02
C ASP A 72 -30.49 -13.27 -6.47
N ILE A 73 -30.17 -13.30 -5.18
CA ILE A 73 -29.36 -12.26 -4.53
C ILE A 73 -27.89 -12.66 -4.42
N GLU A 74 -27.01 -11.73 -4.78
CA GLU A 74 -25.57 -11.84 -4.59
C GLU A 74 -25.16 -11.08 -3.34
N TYR A 75 -24.54 -11.79 -2.40
CA TYR A 75 -24.12 -11.22 -1.12
C TYR A 75 -22.91 -11.93 -0.53
N LYS A 76 -22.28 -11.31 0.47
CA LYS A 76 -21.21 -11.90 1.28
C LYS A 76 -21.45 -11.60 2.75
N ILE A 77 -21.58 -12.66 3.56
CA ILE A 77 -21.63 -12.53 5.02
C ILE A 77 -20.26 -12.05 5.52
N LEU A 78 -20.26 -11.01 6.34
CA LEU A 78 -19.04 -10.41 6.91
C LEU A 78 -18.77 -10.96 8.32
N ASP A 79 -19.63 -10.64 9.29
CA ASP A 79 -19.45 -10.99 10.70
C ASP A 79 -20.76 -10.88 11.47
N ILE A 80 -20.77 -11.30 12.74
CA ILE A 80 -21.85 -11.02 13.68
C ILE A 80 -21.62 -9.64 14.30
N VAL A 81 -22.51 -8.69 13.99
CA VAL A 81 -22.39 -7.30 14.45
C VAL A 81 -23.21 -7.02 15.71
N HIS A 82 -24.15 -7.91 16.05
CA HIS A 82 -24.96 -7.76 17.24
C HIS A 82 -25.52 -9.11 17.70
N VAL A 83 -25.56 -9.32 19.01
CA VAL A 83 -26.29 -10.43 19.65
C VAL A 83 -27.39 -9.81 20.50
N ASN A 84 -28.64 -10.09 20.12
CA ASN A 84 -29.81 -9.70 20.88
C ASN A 84 -30.31 -10.87 21.73
N ASP A 85 -30.85 -10.58 22.91
CA ASP A 85 -31.59 -11.55 23.69
C ASP A 85 -32.90 -10.97 24.23
N TYR A 86 -33.94 -11.80 24.31
CA TYR A 86 -35.21 -11.41 24.89
C TYR A 86 -36.02 -12.61 25.39
N THR A 87 -36.87 -12.38 26.38
CA THR A 87 -37.78 -13.41 26.93
C THR A 87 -39.16 -13.29 26.31
N ALA A 88 -39.57 -14.32 25.57
CA ALA A 88 -40.90 -14.47 24.98
C ALA A 88 -41.70 -15.57 25.72
N PRO A 89 -43.02 -15.68 25.50
CA PRO A 89 -43.83 -16.75 26.10
C PRO A 89 -43.32 -18.17 25.79
N SER A 90 -42.62 -18.36 24.66
CA SER A 90 -42.05 -19.63 24.23
C SER A 90 -40.70 -19.98 24.89
N GLY A 91 -40.08 -19.05 25.61
CA GLY A 91 -38.74 -19.19 26.17
C GLY A 91 -37.87 -17.95 25.96
N HIS A 92 -36.61 -18.04 26.39
CA HIS A 92 -35.62 -16.99 26.18
C HIS A 92 -34.92 -17.19 24.83
N LYS A 93 -34.93 -16.17 23.98
CA LYS A 93 -34.41 -16.24 22.62
C LYS A 93 -33.11 -15.45 22.53
N ILE A 94 -32.07 -16.07 21.96
CA ILE A 94 -30.81 -15.42 21.59
C ILE A 94 -30.77 -15.34 20.07
N VAL A 95 -30.53 -14.15 19.55
CA VAL A 95 -30.55 -13.84 18.11
C VAL A 95 -29.20 -13.31 17.69
N LEU A 96 -28.53 -14.03 16.80
CA LEU A 96 -27.28 -13.59 16.16
C LEU A 96 -27.64 -12.73 14.95
N VAL A 97 -27.19 -11.48 14.92
CA VAL A 97 -27.40 -10.58 13.78
C VAL A 97 -26.11 -10.49 12.98
N HIS A 98 -26.14 -11.13 11.80
CA HIS A 98 -25.06 -11.12 10.84
C HIS A 98 -25.15 -9.87 9.97
N LEU A 99 -24.02 -9.24 9.68
CA LEU A 99 -23.91 -8.24 8.63
C LEU A 99 -23.50 -8.94 7.33
N ALA A 100 -24.16 -8.60 6.23
CA ALA A 100 -23.79 -9.06 4.91
C ALA A 100 -23.71 -7.88 3.93
N ASP A 101 -22.66 -7.86 3.11
CA ASP A 101 -22.61 -7.00 1.95
C ASP A 101 -23.55 -7.55 0.88
N TYR A 102 -24.44 -6.70 0.37
CA TYR A 102 -25.29 -6.98 -0.79
C TYR A 102 -24.64 -6.35 -2.05
N PHE A 103 -24.61 -7.12 -3.14
CA PHE A 103 -23.98 -6.69 -4.40
C PHE A 103 -24.99 -6.40 -5.51
N SER A 104 -25.98 -7.29 -5.67
CA SER A 104 -27.04 -7.24 -6.70
C SER A 104 -28.10 -8.32 -6.47
N GLY A 105 -29.20 -8.26 -7.25
CA GLY A 105 -30.29 -9.26 -7.24
C GLY A 105 -31.64 -8.69 -6.81
N GLU A 106 -32.73 -9.30 -7.24
CA GLU A 106 -34.08 -8.85 -6.86
C GLU A 106 -34.47 -9.38 -5.48
N ILE A 107 -35.00 -8.51 -4.61
CA ILE A 107 -35.57 -8.91 -3.32
C ILE A 107 -36.99 -9.44 -3.57
N VAL A 108 -37.19 -10.74 -3.32
CA VAL A 108 -38.49 -11.40 -3.45
C VAL A 108 -38.93 -11.87 -2.07
N LEU A 109 -39.94 -11.20 -1.51
CA LEU A 109 -40.42 -11.49 -0.16
C LEU A 109 -41.26 -12.78 -0.09
N SER A 110 -41.11 -13.50 1.02
CA SER A 110 -41.97 -14.63 1.36
C SER A 110 -43.40 -14.20 1.73
N GLU A 111 -44.28 -15.18 1.95
CA GLU A 111 -45.62 -14.91 2.47
C GLU A 111 -45.64 -14.33 3.90
N GLU A 112 -44.51 -14.39 4.63
CA GLU A 112 -44.39 -13.87 6.00
C GLU A 112 -44.20 -12.34 6.06
N HIS A 113 -43.85 -11.70 4.94
CA HIS A 113 -43.53 -10.28 4.85
C HIS A 113 -44.41 -9.56 3.82
N ASP A 114 -44.78 -8.31 4.11
CA ASP A 114 -45.66 -7.49 3.25
C ASP A 114 -44.87 -6.50 2.37
N GLU A 115 -43.79 -5.92 2.90
CA GLU A 115 -42.99 -4.90 2.22
C GLU A 115 -41.54 -4.90 2.73
N TYR A 116 -40.63 -4.33 1.95
CA TYR A 116 -39.24 -4.10 2.34
C TYR A 116 -38.83 -2.66 2.04
N GLU A 117 -37.81 -2.19 2.76
CA GLU A 117 -37.23 -0.87 2.57
C GLU A 117 -35.71 -0.92 2.64
N TRP A 118 -35.05 -0.09 1.83
CA TRP A 118 -33.63 0.23 1.97
C TRP A 118 -33.49 1.57 2.71
N ILE A 119 -32.96 1.50 3.93
CA ILE A 119 -32.91 2.64 4.84
C ILE A 119 -31.48 2.98 5.28
N SER A 120 -31.14 4.26 5.31
CA SER A 120 -29.82 4.71 5.79
C SER A 120 -29.73 4.70 7.32
N PRO A 121 -28.51 4.65 7.89
CA PRO A 121 -28.29 4.80 9.33
C PRO A 121 -28.90 6.07 9.93
N GLU A 122 -28.87 7.17 9.18
CA GLU A 122 -29.39 8.45 9.65
C GLU A 122 -30.93 8.47 9.67
N GLU A 123 -31.57 7.93 8.63
CA GLU A 123 -33.04 7.81 8.55
C GLU A 123 -33.56 6.90 9.67
N ILE A 124 -32.90 5.78 9.93
CA ILE A 124 -33.35 4.81 10.95
C ILE A 124 -33.19 5.36 12.37
N GLU A 125 -32.12 6.11 12.65
CA GLU A 125 -31.88 6.71 13.95
C GLU A 125 -32.98 7.72 14.30
N LYS A 126 -33.35 8.58 13.33
CA LYS A 126 -34.34 9.65 13.50
C LYS A 126 -35.78 9.16 13.51
N SER A 127 -36.08 8.05 12.85
CA SER A 127 -37.45 7.54 12.71
C SER A 127 -38.02 6.99 14.03
N LYS A 128 -39.30 7.26 14.31
CA LYS A 128 -40.02 6.68 15.47
C LYS A 128 -40.64 5.32 15.18
N GLU A 129 -40.61 4.88 13.92
CA GLU A 129 -41.24 3.65 13.46
C GLU A 129 -40.42 2.40 13.87
N TYR A 130 -39.10 2.53 13.89
CA TYR A 130 -38.18 1.44 14.22
C TYR A 130 -37.95 1.31 15.72
N LYS A 131 -37.95 0.07 16.22
CA LYS A 131 -37.63 -0.22 17.62
C LYS A 131 -36.12 -0.13 17.89
N ASN A 132 -35.77 0.11 19.15
CA ASN A 132 -34.39 0.31 19.58
C ASN A 132 -33.45 -0.86 19.24
N TRP A 133 -33.92 -2.10 19.32
CA TRP A 133 -33.10 -3.29 19.00
C TRP A 133 -32.62 -3.27 17.54
N LEU A 134 -33.50 -2.83 16.63
CA LEU A 134 -33.24 -2.75 15.20
C LEU A 134 -32.29 -1.59 14.91
N LYS A 135 -32.59 -0.40 15.45
CA LYS A 135 -31.71 0.78 15.36
C LYS A 135 -30.29 0.48 15.84
N PHE A 136 -30.18 -0.18 16.99
CA PHE A 136 -28.87 -0.52 17.58
C PHE A 136 -28.09 -1.51 16.71
N SER A 137 -28.78 -2.48 16.10
CA SER A 137 -28.16 -3.43 15.16
C SER A 137 -27.60 -2.72 13.92
N VAL A 138 -28.35 -1.78 13.34
CA VAL A 138 -27.89 -0.96 12.21
C VAL A 138 -26.70 -0.09 12.60
N LEU A 139 -26.78 0.62 13.72
CA LEU A 139 -25.67 1.46 14.20
C LEU A 139 -24.40 0.65 14.48
N ASN A 140 -24.51 -0.56 15.01
CA ASN A 140 -23.35 -1.43 15.21
C ASN A 140 -22.77 -1.92 13.87
N ALA A 141 -23.62 -2.23 12.89
CA ALA A 141 -23.18 -2.56 11.54
C ALA A 141 -22.44 -1.38 10.89
N SER A 142 -22.97 -0.17 10.97
CA SER A 142 -22.32 1.04 10.46
C SER A 142 -20.93 1.24 11.08
N LYS A 143 -20.81 1.09 12.41
CA LYS A 143 -19.50 1.15 13.10
C LYS A 143 -18.53 0.06 12.63
N TYR A 144 -19.04 -1.15 12.35
CA TYR A 144 -18.22 -2.23 11.81
C TYR A 144 -17.67 -1.86 10.42
N ILE A 145 -18.52 -1.36 9.53
CA ILE A 145 -18.16 -0.96 8.16
C ILE A 145 -17.14 0.18 8.17
N GLU A 146 -17.34 1.20 9.02
CA GLU A 146 -16.39 2.30 9.20
C GLU A 146 -15.03 1.80 9.70
N LYS A 147 -15.03 0.89 10.68
CA LYS A 147 -13.81 0.28 11.23
C LYS A 147 -13.07 -0.52 10.17
N GLU A 148 -13.78 -1.31 9.36
CA GLU A 148 -13.20 -2.08 8.25
C GLU A 148 -12.52 -1.15 7.23
N SER A 149 -13.23 -0.11 6.78
CA SER A 149 -12.71 0.88 5.82
C SER A 149 -11.49 1.65 6.36
N ALA A 150 -11.53 2.04 7.64
CA ALA A 150 -10.42 2.71 8.30
C ALA A 150 -9.19 1.80 8.42
N LEU A 151 -9.38 0.52 8.76
CA LEU A 151 -8.30 -0.46 8.85
C LEU A 151 -7.61 -0.68 7.50
N ASP A 152 -8.37 -0.79 6.41
CA ASP A 152 -7.81 -0.97 5.08
C ASP A 152 -7.08 0.28 4.56
N SER A 153 -7.60 1.46 4.88
CA SER A 153 -6.90 2.72 4.60
C SER A 153 -5.61 2.85 5.39
N TRP A 154 -5.61 2.42 6.65
CA TRP A 154 -4.41 2.38 7.49
C TRP A 154 -3.34 1.42 6.95
N LYS A 155 -3.72 0.20 6.56
CA LYS A 155 -2.80 -0.78 5.94
C LYS A 155 -2.16 -0.25 4.66
N ARG A 156 -2.94 0.44 3.81
CA ARG A 156 -2.40 1.08 2.59
C ARG A 156 -1.42 2.19 2.92
N CYS A 157 -1.77 3.08 3.84
CA CYS A 157 -0.88 4.15 4.31
C CYS A 157 0.44 3.60 4.89
N GLN A 158 0.37 2.51 5.66
CA GLN A 158 1.56 1.84 6.18
C GLN A 158 2.48 1.33 5.04
N ALA A 159 1.91 0.68 4.02
CA ALA A 159 2.66 0.20 2.87
C ALA A 159 3.30 1.34 2.06
N ASP A 160 2.55 2.42 1.84
CA ASP A 160 3.05 3.62 1.15
C ASP A 160 4.21 4.27 1.91
N PHE A 161 4.12 4.33 3.24
CA PHE A 161 5.18 4.86 4.09
C PHE A 161 6.46 4.01 4.04
N GLU A 162 6.34 2.68 4.02
CA GLU A 162 7.49 1.79 3.85
C GLU A 162 8.18 1.98 2.50
N ASN A 163 7.39 2.12 1.43
CA ASN A 163 7.90 2.41 0.09
C ASN A 163 8.60 3.77 0.03
N TYR A 164 8.00 4.80 0.65
CA TYR A 164 8.60 6.11 0.78
C TYR A 164 9.95 6.06 1.51
N LYS A 165 10.05 5.37 2.65
CA LYS A 165 11.32 5.22 3.39
C LYS A 165 12.41 4.57 2.54
N LYS A 166 12.07 3.51 1.79
CA LYS A 166 13.02 2.84 0.88
C LYS A 166 13.49 3.79 -0.23
N SER A 167 12.56 4.55 -0.82
CA SER A 167 12.89 5.54 -1.85
C SER A 167 13.78 6.66 -1.31
N GLN A 168 13.47 7.18 -0.12
CA GLN A 168 14.27 8.22 0.54
C GLN A 168 15.69 7.74 0.86
N ALA A 169 15.85 6.51 1.37
CA ALA A 169 17.16 5.95 1.63
C ALA A 169 18.02 5.85 0.36
N ARG A 170 17.43 5.40 -0.76
CA ARG A 170 18.10 5.35 -2.07
C ARG A 170 18.46 6.74 -2.58
N ALA A 171 17.54 7.71 -2.46
CA ALA A 171 17.79 9.09 -2.87
C ALA A 171 18.94 9.72 -2.07
N GLN A 172 18.99 9.47 -0.74
CA GLN A 172 20.08 9.95 0.11
C GLN A 172 21.42 9.31 -0.27
N GLU A 173 21.44 8.01 -0.59
CA GLU A 173 22.65 7.32 -1.02
C GLU A 173 23.16 7.89 -2.35
N GLU A 174 22.29 8.07 -3.34
CA GLU A 174 22.64 8.65 -4.63
C GLU A 174 23.08 10.12 -4.52
N PHE A 175 22.40 10.91 -3.68
CA PHE A 175 22.80 12.28 -3.40
C PHE A 175 24.21 12.35 -2.78
N THR A 176 24.51 11.44 -1.84
CA THR A 176 25.84 11.36 -1.22
C THR A 176 26.92 11.01 -2.25
N LYS A 177 26.63 10.10 -3.20
CA LYS A 177 27.55 9.76 -4.29
C LYS A 177 27.76 10.96 -5.22
N PHE A 178 26.69 11.64 -5.62
CA PHE A 178 26.75 12.81 -6.50
C PHE A 178 27.54 13.97 -5.87
N ALA A 179 27.27 14.30 -4.61
CA ALA A 179 27.97 15.36 -3.90
C ALA A 179 29.49 15.11 -3.80
N LYS A 180 29.90 13.84 -3.61
CA LYS A 180 31.32 13.47 -3.65
C LYS A 180 31.92 13.67 -5.04
N MET A 181 31.21 13.24 -6.09
CA MET A 181 31.68 13.40 -7.47
C MET A 181 31.89 14.87 -7.82
N ASP A 182 30.94 15.75 -7.50
CA ASP A 182 31.05 17.18 -7.80
C ASP A 182 32.32 17.82 -7.20
N ILE A 183 32.62 17.53 -5.93
CA ILE A 183 33.82 18.04 -5.27
C ILE A 183 35.10 17.47 -5.89
N ILE A 184 35.16 16.16 -6.18
CA ILE A 184 36.35 15.55 -6.78
C ILE A 184 36.60 16.10 -8.18
N SER A 185 35.55 16.31 -8.99
CA SER A 185 35.67 16.95 -10.31
C SER A 185 36.37 18.31 -10.25
N GLN A 186 36.08 19.09 -9.20
CA GLN A 186 36.74 20.39 -8.97
C GLN A 186 38.21 20.26 -8.52
N ILE A 187 38.61 19.10 -7.98
CA ILE A 187 39.99 18.81 -7.56
C ILE A 187 40.84 18.25 -8.71
N LEU A 188 40.26 17.58 -9.72
CA LEU A 188 41.01 17.02 -10.85
C LEU A 188 42.00 18.00 -11.53
N PRO A 189 41.67 19.29 -11.73
CA PRO A 189 42.62 20.26 -12.29
C PRO A 189 43.89 20.45 -11.45
N VAL A 190 43.82 20.20 -10.13
CA VAL A 190 45.01 20.24 -9.26
C VAL A 190 45.97 19.11 -9.61
N LEU A 191 45.45 17.90 -9.87
CA LEU A 191 46.25 16.77 -10.33
C LEU A 191 46.86 17.03 -11.72
N ASP A 192 46.09 17.63 -12.63
CA ASP A 192 46.59 18.04 -13.94
C ASP A 192 47.73 19.06 -13.81
N ASN A 193 47.61 20.03 -12.90
CA ASN A 193 48.65 21.03 -12.65
C ASN A 193 49.92 20.40 -12.06
N PHE A 194 49.81 19.35 -11.23
CA PHE A 194 50.97 18.59 -10.78
C PHE A 194 51.67 17.89 -11.95
N GLU A 195 50.92 17.22 -12.83
CA GLU A 195 51.48 16.56 -14.03
C GLU A 195 52.15 17.57 -14.97
N ALA A 196 51.48 18.67 -15.28
CA ALA A 196 52.00 19.73 -16.13
C ALA A 196 53.28 20.34 -15.52
N SER A 197 53.28 20.63 -14.22
CA SER A 197 54.43 21.23 -13.53
C SER A 197 55.65 20.29 -13.55
N LEU A 198 55.44 19.00 -13.26
CA LEU A 198 56.50 17.98 -13.29
C LEU A 198 57.05 17.76 -14.71
N ALA A 199 56.21 17.85 -15.75
CA ALA A 199 56.64 17.72 -17.14
C ALA A 199 57.56 18.87 -17.59
N HIS A 200 57.43 20.07 -16.99
CA HIS A 200 58.22 21.25 -17.32
C HIS A 200 59.47 21.43 -16.43
N VAL A 201 59.76 20.51 -15.51
CA VAL A 201 60.98 20.59 -14.67
C VAL A 201 62.23 20.48 -15.57
N PRO A 202 63.13 21.49 -15.55
CA PRO A 202 64.36 21.45 -16.32
C PRO A 202 65.23 20.25 -15.93
N ALA A 203 65.92 19.64 -16.90
CA ALA A 203 66.72 18.44 -16.68
C ALA A 203 67.72 18.56 -15.51
N HIS A 204 68.40 19.71 -15.40
CA HIS A 204 69.39 19.99 -14.34
C HIS A 204 68.78 20.13 -12.93
N SER A 205 67.46 20.27 -12.83
CA SER A 205 66.75 20.48 -11.56
C SER A 205 65.98 19.23 -11.08
N ARG A 206 65.96 18.15 -11.87
CA ARG A 206 65.13 16.95 -11.59
C ARG A 206 65.54 16.22 -10.31
N GLU A 207 66.81 16.30 -9.92
CA GLU A 207 67.34 15.65 -8.71
C GLU A 207 67.25 16.54 -7.46
N ASN A 208 66.63 17.72 -7.56
CA ASN A 208 66.47 18.59 -6.40
C ASN A 208 65.41 18.03 -5.44
N LYS A 209 65.70 18.07 -4.13
CA LYS A 209 64.79 17.59 -3.06
C LYS A 209 63.38 18.19 -3.10
N TRP A 210 63.22 19.43 -3.59
CA TRP A 210 61.90 20.04 -3.71
C TRP A 210 61.05 19.39 -4.81
N VAL A 211 61.67 18.87 -5.88
CA VAL A 211 60.98 18.11 -6.94
C VAL A 211 60.48 16.78 -6.38
N GLU A 212 61.31 16.08 -5.60
CA GLU A 212 60.90 14.86 -4.88
C GLU A 212 59.70 15.11 -3.96
N GLY A 213 59.68 16.24 -3.24
CA GLY A 213 58.55 16.65 -2.41
C GLY A 213 57.25 16.84 -3.20
N ILE A 214 57.31 17.47 -4.38
CA ILE A 214 56.14 17.63 -5.26
C ILE A 214 55.65 16.28 -5.79
N VAL A 215 56.57 15.39 -6.18
CA VAL A 215 56.23 14.01 -6.61
C VAL A 215 55.51 13.26 -5.48
N TYR A 216 55.97 13.42 -4.23
CA TYR A 216 55.33 12.81 -3.08
C TYR A 216 53.91 13.34 -2.84
N ILE A 217 53.69 14.66 -2.93
CA ILE A 217 52.36 15.26 -2.79
C ILE A 217 51.40 14.78 -3.90
N LYS A 218 51.88 14.71 -5.15
CA LYS A 218 51.10 14.14 -6.27
C LYS A 218 50.69 12.71 -5.96
N LYS A 219 51.64 11.88 -5.50
CA LYS A 219 51.37 10.48 -5.14
C LYS A 219 50.35 10.36 -4.02
N GLN A 220 50.41 11.22 -2.99
CA GLN A 220 49.40 11.24 -1.94
C GLN A 220 48.00 11.54 -2.48
N LEU A 221 47.87 12.47 -3.44
CA LEU A 221 46.60 12.77 -4.09
C LEU A 221 46.08 11.58 -4.92
N GLU A 222 46.97 10.91 -5.65
CA GLU A 222 46.63 9.68 -6.40
C GLU A 222 46.20 8.54 -5.47
N ASP A 223 46.86 8.36 -4.33
CA ASP A 223 46.50 7.37 -3.32
C ASP A 223 45.12 7.69 -2.71
N ILE A 224 44.80 8.96 -2.46
CA ILE A 224 43.46 9.40 -2.03
C ILE A 224 42.42 9.03 -3.09
N PHE A 225 42.71 9.28 -4.37
CA PHE A 225 41.80 8.94 -5.47
C PHE A 225 41.55 7.43 -5.53
N LYS A 226 42.62 6.63 -5.50
CA LYS A 226 42.55 5.17 -5.50
C LYS A 226 41.72 4.63 -4.32
N ASN A 227 41.94 5.16 -3.11
CA ASN A 227 41.20 4.77 -1.91
C ASN A 227 39.71 5.13 -1.96
N ASN A 228 39.32 6.07 -2.85
CA ASN A 228 37.94 6.46 -3.08
C ASN A 228 37.37 5.91 -4.40
N ASN A 229 38.00 4.86 -4.97
CA ASN A 229 37.62 4.23 -6.24
C ASN A 229 37.53 5.21 -7.41
N ILE A 230 38.43 6.20 -7.43
CA ILE A 230 38.62 7.11 -8.55
C ILE A 230 39.79 6.57 -9.37
N GLU A 231 39.52 6.28 -10.64
CA GLU A 231 40.46 5.63 -11.54
C GLU A 231 40.63 6.47 -12.80
N GLU A 232 41.86 6.54 -13.31
CA GLU A 232 42.14 7.09 -14.64
C GLU A 232 41.48 6.20 -15.71
N ILE A 233 40.88 6.82 -16.73
CA ILE A 233 40.35 6.10 -17.89
C ILE A 233 41.53 5.78 -18.81
N GLU A 234 41.85 4.50 -18.95
CA GLU A 234 42.94 4.05 -19.81
C GLU A 234 42.61 4.27 -21.29
N VAL A 235 43.39 5.14 -21.94
CA VAL A 235 43.30 5.44 -23.38
C VAL A 235 44.70 5.59 -23.94
N LYS A 236 44.90 5.15 -25.17
CA LYS A 236 46.16 5.28 -25.91
C LYS A 236 45.92 5.84 -27.31
N ALA A 237 46.95 6.49 -27.86
CA ALA A 237 46.92 6.88 -29.27
C ALA A 237 46.76 5.63 -30.15
N GLY A 238 45.82 5.68 -31.10
CA GLY A 238 45.44 4.58 -31.96
C GLY A 238 44.18 3.83 -31.53
N ASP A 239 43.72 4.02 -30.29
CA ASP A 239 42.46 3.45 -29.80
C ASP A 239 41.25 4.02 -30.56
N LYS A 240 40.15 3.26 -30.59
CA LYS A 240 38.90 3.71 -31.20
C LYS A 240 38.33 4.86 -30.38
N PHE A 241 37.86 5.91 -31.04
CA PHE A 241 37.13 6.98 -30.37
C PHE A 241 35.77 6.46 -29.87
N ASP A 242 35.46 6.73 -28.61
CA ASP A 242 34.21 6.37 -27.94
C ASP A 242 33.59 7.64 -27.33
N PRO A 243 32.47 8.15 -27.87
CA PRO A 243 31.79 9.34 -27.35
C PRO A 243 31.29 9.20 -25.91
N GLU A 244 31.15 7.99 -25.37
CA GLU A 244 30.73 7.81 -23.99
C GLU A 244 31.82 8.24 -23.02
N VAL A 245 33.10 8.01 -23.34
CA VAL A 245 34.25 8.24 -22.44
C VAL A 245 35.26 9.27 -22.95
N HIS A 246 35.18 9.67 -24.21
CA HIS A 246 36.09 10.64 -24.83
C HIS A 246 35.37 11.93 -25.23
N GLU A 247 36.03 13.06 -25.00
CA GLU A 247 35.64 14.37 -25.51
C GLU A 247 36.60 14.77 -26.64
N ALA A 248 36.10 14.85 -27.87
CA ALA A 248 36.88 15.28 -29.02
C ALA A 248 37.07 16.81 -29.01
N VAL A 249 38.33 17.27 -28.99
CA VAL A 249 38.66 18.71 -28.91
C VAL A 249 39.47 19.24 -30.10
N GLY A 250 39.72 18.39 -31.09
CA GLY A 250 40.40 18.74 -32.33
C GLY A 250 40.66 17.51 -33.23
N GLY A 251 41.27 17.74 -34.40
CA GLY A 251 41.59 16.71 -35.40
C GLY A 251 40.62 16.66 -36.59
N ASP A 252 40.90 15.81 -37.59
CA ASP A 252 40.11 15.70 -38.82
C ASP A 252 39.01 14.62 -38.79
N GLY A 253 39.05 13.74 -37.77
CA GLY A 253 38.00 12.77 -37.44
C GLY A 253 37.72 11.68 -38.48
N LYS A 254 38.57 11.51 -39.50
CA LYS A 254 38.31 10.63 -40.65
C LYS A 254 38.38 9.14 -40.33
N LYS A 255 39.22 8.74 -39.38
CA LYS A 255 39.50 7.37 -38.98
C LYS A 255 38.82 6.98 -37.67
N GLN A 256 38.18 7.93 -36.97
CA GLN A 256 37.50 7.73 -35.69
C GLN A 256 38.43 7.07 -34.66
N LYS A 257 39.68 7.54 -34.60
CA LYS A 257 40.72 7.03 -33.69
C LYS A 257 41.36 8.16 -32.91
N VAL A 258 41.73 7.87 -31.67
CA VAL A 258 42.48 8.79 -30.80
C VAL A 258 43.85 9.06 -31.43
N ALA A 259 44.10 10.31 -31.82
CA ALA A 259 45.37 10.77 -32.36
C ALA A 259 46.33 11.12 -31.21
N LYS A 260 45.83 11.88 -30.23
CA LYS A 260 46.60 12.39 -29.10
C LYS A 260 45.68 12.59 -27.90
N ILE A 261 46.20 12.32 -26.71
CA ILE A 261 45.51 12.62 -25.45
C ILE A 261 45.94 14.01 -25.01
N ILE A 262 44.96 14.89 -24.82
CA ILE A 262 45.14 16.29 -24.40
C ILE A 262 44.99 16.40 -22.89
N GLN A 263 44.04 15.67 -22.32
CA GLN A 263 43.79 15.65 -20.87
C GLN A 263 43.26 14.28 -20.47
N LYS A 264 43.77 13.75 -19.35
CA LYS A 264 43.32 12.48 -18.78
C LYS A 264 41.88 12.57 -18.26
N GLY A 265 41.12 11.50 -18.48
CA GLY A 265 39.79 11.32 -17.92
C GLY A 265 39.83 10.44 -16.67
N TYR A 266 38.78 10.55 -15.85
CA TYR A 266 38.65 9.80 -14.61
C TYR A 266 37.22 9.28 -14.43
N ARG A 267 37.08 8.14 -13.75
CA ARG A 267 35.80 7.56 -13.33
C ARG A 267 35.79 7.32 -11.83
N MET A 268 34.64 7.44 -11.19
CA MET A 268 34.43 7.14 -9.78
C MET A 268 33.31 6.10 -9.64
N ASN A 269 33.59 4.96 -9.00
CA ASN A 269 32.63 3.87 -8.85
C ASN A 269 31.94 3.47 -10.18
N GLY A 270 32.69 3.45 -11.27
CA GLY A 270 32.20 3.10 -12.61
C GLY A 270 31.44 4.22 -13.36
N ARG A 271 31.16 5.36 -12.72
CA ARG A 271 30.58 6.53 -13.40
C ARG A 271 31.68 7.49 -13.85
N ILE A 272 31.52 8.06 -15.05
CA ILE A 272 32.48 9.03 -15.58
C ILE A 272 32.42 10.31 -14.76
N LEU A 273 33.58 10.73 -14.27
CA LEU A 273 33.77 11.96 -13.53
C LEU A 273 34.21 13.09 -14.47
N ARG A 274 35.15 12.77 -15.37
CA ARG A 274 35.64 13.62 -16.44
C ARG A 274 36.03 12.74 -17.63
N ALA A 275 35.55 13.07 -18.82
CA ALA A 275 35.93 12.38 -20.04
C ALA A 275 37.42 12.64 -20.40
N VAL A 276 38.01 11.75 -21.18
CA VAL A 276 39.36 11.96 -21.72
C VAL A 276 39.28 12.95 -22.87
N ARG A 277 39.97 14.09 -22.80
CA ARG A 277 40.01 15.03 -23.92
C ARG A 277 41.05 14.58 -24.92
N VAL A 278 40.65 14.37 -26.17
CA VAL A 278 41.49 13.79 -27.23
C VAL A 278 41.37 14.57 -28.53
N GLU A 279 42.44 14.55 -29.33
CA GLU A 279 42.37 14.84 -30.77
C GLU A 279 42.02 13.56 -31.52
N VAL A 280 41.19 13.64 -32.55
CA VAL A 280 40.67 12.48 -33.31
C VAL A 280 41.11 12.55 -34.77
N ASN A 281 41.71 11.46 -35.26
CA ASN A 281 42.09 11.27 -36.67
C ASN A 281 41.01 10.55 -37.48
#